data_AF-A0A6C0ATY2-F1
#
_entry.id   AF-A0A6C0ATY2-F1
#
_cell.length_a   1.000
_cell.length_b   1.000
_cell.length_c   1.000
_cell.angle_alpha   90.00
_cell.angle_beta   90.00
_cell.angle_gamma   90.00
#
_symmetry.space_group_name_H-M   'P 1'
#
loop_
_entity.id
_entity.type
_entity.pdbx_description
1 polymer ?
#
loop_
_entity_poly.entity_id
_entity_poly.type
_entity_poly.pdbx_seq_one_letter_code
_entity_poly.pdbx_strand_id
1 'polypeptide(L)'
;MSVEQPSTVKFRFLYSPDVENMLRNFAKEHEDEERKQFKQSWIVFMEENKVILENEKERITEEGYSKDVYEKMFHTIKYYYVKKSKKEKQLDGVEPVKKERTYNKVGKEWIEKMVTFIKEDLELYKNTKEMKPEYSFNRFLEKHTQGDEELDGRIKKSYKTKYNKIKTQQKNSVII
;
A
#
# COMPACT_ATOMS: atom_id res chain seq x y z
N MET A 1 20.16 2.36 -40.06
CA MET A 1 20.07 3.13 -38.80
C MET A 1 18.85 2.63 -38.05
N SER A 2 19.06 1.75 -37.08
CA SER A 2 17.97 1.20 -36.27
C SER A 2 17.54 2.26 -35.26
N VAL A 3 16.29 2.66 -35.33
CA VAL A 3 15.69 3.67 -34.44
C VAL A 3 15.46 3.00 -33.08
N GLU A 4 16.30 3.32 -32.09
CA GLU A 4 16.04 2.94 -30.71
C GLU A 4 14.81 3.71 -30.21
N GLN A 5 13.71 2.99 -30.04
CA GLN A 5 12.48 3.51 -29.44
C GLN A 5 12.71 3.74 -27.93
N PRO A 6 12.21 4.84 -27.35
CA PRO A 6 12.37 5.11 -25.92
C PRO A 6 11.64 4.04 -25.10
N SER A 7 12.36 3.35 -24.23
CA SER A 7 11.79 2.31 -23.37
C SER A 7 10.82 2.96 -22.36
N THR A 8 9.53 2.73 -22.55
CA THR A 8 8.53 3.11 -21.54
C THR A 8 8.78 2.30 -20.29
N VAL A 9 9.08 2.96 -19.17
CA VAL A 9 9.30 2.29 -17.88
C VAL A 9 8.04 1.51 -17.51
N LYS A 10 8.13 0.18 -17.56
CA LYS A 10 7.04 -0.72 -17.23
C LYS A 10 6.98 -0.86 -15.71
N PHE A 11 5.91 -0.36 -15.10
CA PHE A 11 5.70 -0.45 -13.64
C PHE A 11 4.91 -1.69 -13.21
N ARG A 12 4.26 -2.38 -14.16
CA ARG A 12 3.38 -3.53 -13.89
C ARG A 12 3.83 -4.74 -14.68
N PHE A 13 4.22 -5.78 -13.94
CA PHE A 13 4.63 -7.07 -14.47
C PHE A 13 3.58 -8.10 -14.09
N LEU A 14 2.89 -8.62 -15.11
CA LEU A 14 1.86 -9.64 -14.99
C LEU A 14 2.49 -11.03 -15.11
N TYR A 15 1.87 -12.00 -14.47
CA TYR A 15 2.23 -13.39 -14.67
C TYR A 15 1.59 -13.92 -15.95
N SER A 16 2.11 -15.01 -16.51
CA SER A 16 1.39 -15.77 -17.52
C SER A 16 0.07 -16.29 -16.94
N PRO A 17 -0.96 -16.49 -17.78
CA PRO A 17 -2.22 -17.09 -17.34
C PRO A 17 -2.02 -18.43 -16.63
N ASP A 18 -1.09 -19.25 -17.10
CA ASP A 18 -0.79 -20.58 -16.53
C ASP A 18 -0.24 -20.46 -15.11
N VAL A 19 0.78 -19.61 -14.91
CA VAL A 19 1.34 -19.37 -13.58
C VAL A 19 0.31 -18.70 -12.68
N GLU A 20 -0.47 -17.73 -13.17
CA GLU A 20 -1.51 -17.10 -12.35
C GLU A 20 -2.55 -18.12 -11.86
N ASN A 21 -3.00 -19.03 -12.71
CA ASN A 21 -3.92 -20.10 -12.32
C ASN A 21 -3.29 -21.08 -11.34
N MET A 22 -2.04 -21.47 -11.56
CA MET A 22 -1.31 -22.37 -10.68
C MET A 22 -1.15 -21.78 -9.27
N LEU A 23 -0.74 -20.51 -9.16
CA LEU A 23 -0.64 -19.78 -7.90
C LEU A 23 -1.99 -19.65 -7.19
N ARG A 24 -3.09 -19.47 -7.94
CA ARG A 24 -4.45 -19.42 -7.39
C ARG A 24 -4.91 -20.77 -6.85
N ASN A 25 -4.65 -21.85 -7.57
CA ASN A 25 -5.02 -23.19 -7.16
C ASN A 25 -4.29 -23.59 -5.87
N PHE A 26 -2.97 -23.37 -5.82
CA PHE A 26 -2.18 -23.57 -4.61
C PHE A 26 -2.73 -22.76 -3.43
N ALA A 27 -3.05 -21.47 -3.63
CA ALA A 27 -3.62 -20.63 -2.56
C ALA A 27 -4.95 -21.17 -2.01
N LYS A 28 -5.76 -21.81 -2.87
CA LYS A 28 -7.08 -22.36 -2.53
C LYS A 28 -6.97 -23.70 -1.84
N GLU A 29 -6.10 -24.59 -2.33
CA GLU A 29 -5.87 -25.91 -1.74
C GLU A 29 -5.34 -25.82 -0.31
N HIS A 30 -4.46 -24.85 -0.06
CA HIS A 30 -3.84 -24.66 1.25
C HIS A 30 -4.51 -23.55 2.07
N GLU A 31 -5.76 -23.17 1.77
CA GLU A 31 -6.41 -21.99 2.38
C GLU A 31 -6.69 -22.11 3.89
N ASP A 32 -6.86 -23.34 4.37
CA ASP A 32 -7.16 -23.64 5.77
C ASP A 32 -5.90 -24.02 6.57
N GLU A 33 -4.71 -24.03 5.94
CA GLU A 33 -3.46 -24.34 6.61
C GLU A 33 -3.02 -23.25 7.59
N GLU A 34 -2.33 -23.64 8.65
CA GLU A 34 -1.65 -22.68 9.52
C GLU A 34 -0.46 -22.03 8.79
N ARG A 35 -0.12 -20.80 9.15
CA ARG A 35 0.96 -20.02 8.53
C ARG A 35 2.28 -20.78 8.38
N LYS A 36 2.66 -21.60 9.36
CA LYS A 36 3.90 -22.40 9.32
C LYS A 36 3.81 -23.50 8.27
N GLN A 37 2.71 -24.23 8.23
CA GLN A 37 2.44 -25.28 7.25
C GLN A 37 2.40 -24.70 5.84
N PHE A 38 1.67 -23.60 5.65
CA PHE A 38 1.58 -22.92 4.36
C PHE A 38 2.95 -22.54 3.78
N LYS A 39 3.87 -22.08 4.63
CA LYS A 39 5.24 -21.76 4.20
C LYS A 39 6.01 -23.01 3.78
N GLN A 40 5.79 -24.14 4.45
CA GLN A 40 6.41 -25.41 4.09
C GLN A 40 5.84 -25.95 2.79
N SER A 41 4.51 -25.94 2.63
CA SER A 41 3.81 -26.32 1.40
C SER A 41 4.28 -25.47 0.21
N TRP A 42 4.52 -24.18 0.43
CA TRP A 42 5.07 -23.29 -0.60
C TRP A 42 6.47 -23.71 -1.06
N ILE A 43 7.35 -24.13 -0.14
CA ILE A 43 8.69 -24.61 -0.50
C ILE A 43 8.61 -25.86 -1.37
N VAL A 44 7.72 -26.80 -1.00
CA VAL A 44 7.50 -28.03 -1.78
C VAL A 44 6.94 -27.70 -3.16
N PHE A 45 5.90 -26.87 -3.22
CA PHE A 45 5.30 -26.42 -4.47
C PHE A 45 6.31 -25.76 -5.41
N MET A 46 7.23 -24.93 -4.88
CA MET A 46 8.27 -24.31 -5.69
C MET A 46 9.22 -25.34 -6.31
N GLU A 47 9.59 -26.39 -5.57
CA GLU A 47 10.49 -27.42 -6.09
C GLU A 47 9.79 -28.31 -7.12
N GLU A 48 8.51 -28.66 -6.90
CA GLU A 48 7.71 -29.44 -7.84
C GLU A 48 7.44 -28.70 -9.16
N ASN A 49 7.24 -27.38 -9.10
CA ASN A 49 6.90 -26.54 -10.26
C ASN A 49 8.07 -25.68 -10.75
N LYS A 50 9.29 -26.01 -10.33
CA LYS A 50 10.50 -25.22 -10.52
C LYS A 50 10.73 -24.78 -11.96
N VAL A 51 10.55 -25.70 -12.92
CA VAL A 51 10.77 -25.41 -14.34
C VAL A 51 9.84 -24.30 -14.83
N ILE A 52 8.55 -24.39 -14.49
CA ILE A 52 7.54 -23.41 -14.91
C ILE A 52 7.79 -22.06 -14.22
N LEU A 53 8.11 -22.08 -12.93
CA LEU A 53 8.35 -20.87 -12.15
C LEU A 53 9.65 -20.17 -12.54
N GLU A 54 10.71 -20.92 -12.88
CA GLU A 54 11.99 -20.34 -13.31
C GLU A 54 11.85 -19.71 -14.70
N ASN A 55 11.19 -20.37 -15.66
CA ASN A 55 10.89 -19.78 -16.98
C ASN A 55 10.09 -18.48 -16.84
N GLU A 56 9.12 -18.45 -15.93
CA GLU A 56 8.32 -17.25 -15.65
C GLU A 56 9.16 -16.13 -15.01
N LYS A 57 10.06 -16.50 -14.09
CA LYS A 57 11.00 -15.57 -13.47
C LYS A 57 11.93 -14.97 -14.52
N GLU A 58 12.48 -15.78 -15.41
CA GLU A 58 13.32 -15.33 -16.52
C GLU A 58 12.56 -14.33 -17.39
N ARG A 59 11.35 -14.67 -17.86
CA ARG A 59 10.52 -13.76 -18.66
C ARG A 59 10.27 -12.41 -17.97
N ILE A 60 9.86 -12.43 -16.70
CA ILE A 60 9.56 -11.20 -15.96
C ILE A 60 10.84 -10.35 -15.73
N THR A 61 11.98 -11.01 -15.54
CA THR A 61 13.27 -10.33 -15.38
C THR A 61 13.71 -9.71 -16.70
N GLU A 62 13.56 -10.42 -17.82
CA GLU A 62 13.81 -9.91 -19.18
C GLU A 62 12.89 -8.74 -19.54
N GLU A 63 11.64 -8.75 -19.08
CA GLU A 63 10.72 -7.62 -19.22
C GLU A 63 11.18 -6.36 -18.45
N GLY A 64 12.15 -6.50 -17.53
CA GLY A 64 12.76 -5.39 -16.79
C GLY A 64 12.37 -5.32 -15.30
N TYR A 65 11.87 -6.40 -14.70
CA TYR A 65 11.61 -6.42 -13.25
C TYR A 65 12.91 -6.61 -12.46
N SER A 66 13.22 -5.68 -11.57
CA SER A 66 14.50 -5.61 -10.85
C SER A 66 14.52 -6.23 -9.45
N LYS A 67 13.39 -6.78 -8.98
CA LYS A 67 13.30 -7.36 -7.62
C LYS A 67 13.16 -8.88 -7.68
N ASP A 68 13.14 -9.51 -6.51
CA ASP A 68 12.90 -10.94 -6.38
C ASP A 68 11.47 -11.31 -6.86
N VAL A 69 11.42 -12.14 -7.91
CA VAL A 69 10.17 -12.63 -8.51
C VAL A 69 9.49 -13.68 -7.61
N TYR A 70 10.26 -14.54 -6.92
CA TYR A 70 9.72 -15.53 -6.00
C TYR A 70 9.06 -14.87 -4.80
N GLU A 71 9.69 -13.82 -4.26
CA GLU A 71 9.07 -13.00 -3.22
C GLU A 71 7.76 -12.37 -3.72
N LYS A 72 7.75 -11.84 -4.96
CA LYS A 72 6.54 -11.29 -5.59
C LYS A 72 5.44 -12.36 -5.74
N MET A 73 5.79 -13.58 -6.14
CA MET A 73 4.86 -14.71 -6.27
C MET A 73 4.28 -15.09 -4.91
N PHE A 74 5.11 -15.22 -3.87
CA PHE A 74 4.65 -15.51 -2.52
C PHE A 74 3.68 -14.44 -1.99
N HIS A 75 3.96 -13.15 -2.22
CA HIS A 75 3.04 -12.07 -1.88
C HIS A 75 1.71 -12.16 -2.64
N THR A 76 1.75 -12.58 -3.91
CA THR A 76 0.57 -12.75 -4.75
C THR A 76 -0.31 -13.88 -4.23
N ILE A 77 0.28 -15.06 -3.94
CA ILE A 77 -0.45 -16.18 -3.37
C ILE A 77 -1.00 -15.82 -2.00
N LYS A 78 -0.18 -15.21 -1.12
CA LYS A 78 -0.63 -14.77 0.20
C LYS A 78 -1.84 -13.83 0.11
N TYR A 79 -1.89 -12.95 -0.88
CA TYR A 79 -3.06 -12.12 -1.12
C TYR A 79 -4.31 -12.94 -1.46
N TYR A 80 -4.18 -13.96 -2.32
CA TYR A 80 -5.26 -14.91 -2.64
C TYR A 80 -5.67 -15.74 -1.42
N TYR A 81 -4.70 -16.32 -0.71
CA TYR A 81 -4.84 -17.12 0.51
C TYR A 81 -5.57 -16.37 1.63
N VAL A 82 -5.25 -15.08 1.90
CA VAL A 82 -5.83 -14.35 3.04
C VAL A 82 -7.11 -13.59 2.70
N LYS A 83 -7.16 -12.95 1.52
CA LYS A 83 -8.07 -11.81 1.31
C LYS A 83 -9.19 -12.10 0.32
N LYS A 84 -9.00 -13.05 -0.61
CA LYS A 84 -10.02 -13.41 -1.60
C LYS A 84 -10.87 -14.59 -1.11
N SER A 85 -10.24 -15.64 -0.58
CA SER A 85 -10.91 -16.77 0.12
C SER A 85 -11.90 -16.29 1.17
N LYS A 86 -11.48 -15.40 2.08
CA LYS A 86 -12.36 -14.83 3.12
C LYS A 86 -13.49 -13.96 2.58
N LYS A 87 -13.33 -13.35 1.41
CA LYS A 87 -14.37 -12.53 0.77
C LYS A 87 -15.37 -13.38 0.02
N GLU A 88 -14.91 -14.41 -0.69
CA GLU A 88 -15.77 -15.36 -1.41
C GLU A 88 -16.56 -16.24 -0.43
N LYS A 89 -15.92 -16.75 0.64
CA LYS A 89 -16.62 -17.46 1.74
C LYS A 89 -17.67 -16.59 2.47
N GLN A 90 -17.55 -15.26 2.42
CA GLN A 90 -18.56 -14.33 2.97
C GLN A 90 -19.66 -13.96 1.97
N LEU A 91 -19.52 -14.32 0.68
CA LEU A 91 -20.41 -13.91 -0.41
C LEU A 91 -21.17 -15.10 -1.03
N ASP A 92 -20.95 -16.33 -0.59
CA ASP A 92 -21.87 -17.44 -0.87
C ASP A 92 -23.23 -17.14 -0.19
N GLY A 93 -24.12 -16.49 -0.94
CA GLY A 93 -25.49 -16.19 -0.56
C GLY A 93 -25.87 -14.71 -0.47
N VAL A 94 -24.93 -13.76 -0.62
CA VAL A 94 -25.24 -12.33 -0.60
C VAL A 94 -24.57 -11.63 -1.77
N GLU A 95 -25.36 -11.14 -2.73
CA GLU A 95 -24.84 -10.30 -3.81
C GLU A 95 -23.99 -9.16 -3.23
N PRO A 96 -22.79 -8.90 -3.77
CA PRO A 96 -21.92 -7.87 -3.23
C PRO A 96 -22.56 -6.51 -3.46
N VAL A 97 -23.26 -5.98 -2.45
CA VAL A 97 -23.68 -4.59 -2.38
C VAL A 97 -22.43 -3.76 -2.59
N LYS A 98 -22.30 -3.16 -3.78
CA LYS A 98 -21.24 -2.22 -4.13
C LYS A 98 -21.37 -1.05 -3.16
N LYS A 99 -20.67 -1.12 -2.02
CA LYS A 99 -20.49 0.04 -1.14
C LYS A 99 -19.77 1.08 -1.97
N GLU A 100 -20.53 2.05 -2.45
CA GLU A 100 -20.04 3.18 -3.21
C GLU A 100 -18.97 3.85 -2.35
N ARG A 101 -17.72 3.85 -2.84
CA ARG A 101 -16.63 4.48 -2.10
C ARG A 101 -16.81 5.98 -2.26
N THR A 102 -17.55 6.62 -1.36
CA THR A 102 -17.53 8.09 -1.24
C THR A 102 -16.08 8.53 -1.08
N TYR A 103 -15.59 9.25 -2.08
CA TYR A 103 -14.22 9.72 -2.16
C TYR A 103 -14.05 10.88 -1.17
N ASN A 104 -14.02 10.55 0.12
CA ASN A 104 -13.81 11.50 1.22
C ASN A 104 -12.32 11.87 1.33
N LYS A 105 -11.68 12.25 0.22
CA LYS A 105 -10.36 12.86 0.26
C LYS A 105 -10.54 14.35 0.48
N VAL A 106 -9.86 14.86 1.50
CA VAL A 106 -9.62 16.30 1.65
C VAL A 106 -8.92 16.79 0.39
N GLY A 107 -9.41 17.89 -0.20
CA GLY A 107 -8.79 18.51 -1.37
C GLY A 107 -7.32 18.83 -1.11
N LYS A 108 -6.50 18.77 -2.17
CA LYS A 108 -5.05 19.06 -2.10
C LYS A 108 -4.78 20.42 -1.45
N GLU A 109 -5.62 21.40 -1.73
CA GLU A 109 -5.57 22.77 -1.18
C GLU A 109 -5.66 22.79 0.34
N TRP A 110 -6.58 22.03 0.93
CA TRP A 110 -6.74 21.93 2.38
C TRP A 110 -5.53 21.28 3.05
N ILE A 111 -4.92 20.29 2.39
CA ILE A 111 -3.70 19.66 2.87
C ILE A 111 -2.54 20.65 2.85
N GLU A 112 -2.40 21.43 1.78
CA GLU A 112 -1.36 22.47 1.65
C GLU A 112 -1.57 23.58 2.69
N LYS A 113 -2.79 24.09 2.81
CA LYS A 113 -3.16 25.10 3.82
C LYS A 113 -2.84 24.66 5.24
N MET A 114 -3.18 23.42 5.59
CA MET A 114 -2.85 22.83 6.89
C MET A 114 -1.34 22.74 7.13
N VAL A 115 -0.58 22.25 6.14
CA VAL A 115 0.88 22.08 6.30
C VAL A 115 1.58 23.44 6.41
N THR A 116 1.18 24.41 5.59
CA THR A 116 1.72 25.78 5.63
C THR A 116 1.44 26.42 6.98
N PHE A 117 0.19 26.36 7.45
CA PHE A 117 -0.18 26.92 8.75
C PHE A 117 0.63 26.31 9.90
N ILE A 118 0.76 24.97 9.96
CA ILE A 118 1.51 24.33 11.05
C ILE A 118 2.99 24.72 11.01
N LYS A 119 3.60 24.87 9.83
CA LYS A 119 4.99 25.30 9.72
C LYS A 119 5.18 26.74 10.17
N GLU A 120 4.34 27.65 9.71
CA GLU A 120 4.37 29.06 10.10
C GLU A 120 4.16 29.21 11.61
N ASP A 121 3.17 28.51 12.16
CA ASP A 121 2.87 28.55 13.59
C ASP A 121 4.04 28.00 14.42
N LEU A 122 4.67 26.90 14.00
CA LEU A 122 5.85 26.37 14.69
C LEU A 122 7.06 27.31 14.63
N GLU A 123 7.30 28.00 13.51
CA GLU A 123 8.39 28.97 13.39
C GLU A 123 8.13 30.22 14.26
N LEU A 124 6.88 30.70 14.32
CA LEU A 124 6.51 31.84 15.18
C LEU A 124 6.76 31.56 16.67
N TYR A 125 6.53 30.33 17.12
CA TYR A 125 6.67 29.94 18.52
C TYR A 125 7.96 29.17 18.83
N LYS A 126 8.93 29.12 17.90
CA LYS A 126 10.19 28.37 18.05
C LYS A 126 11.02 28.78 19.28
N ASN A 127 10.92 30.04 19.67
CA ASN A 127 11.67 30.62 20.81
C ASN A 127 10.86 30.63 22.12
N THR A 128 9.60 30.21 22.06
CA THR A 128 8.73 30.05 23.22
C THR A 128 8.54 28.57 23.51
N LYS A 129 8.53 28.21 24.80
CA LYS A 129 8.53 26.84 25.31
C LYS A 129 7.66 25.85 24.50
N GLU A 130 8.27 24.74 24.07
CA GLU A 130 7.69 23.49 23.53
C GLU A 130 6.35 23.58 22.76
N MET A 131 6.24 24.43 21.74
CA MET A 131 5.11 24.32 20.81
C MET A 131 5.20 23.01 20.01
N LYS A 132 4.27 22.08 20.26
CA LYS A 132 4.17 20.80 19.53
C LYS A 132 3.29 20.96 18.28
N PRO A 133 3.58 20.23 17.19
CA PRO A 133 2.76 20.24 15.97
C PRO A 133 1.28 19.88 16.20
N GLU A 134 0.96 19.18 17.29
CA GLU A 134 -0.41 18.82 17.66
C GLU A 134 -1.21 20.04 18.14
N TYR A 135 -0.58 20.96 18.87
CA TYR A 135 -1.22 22.21 19.31
C TYR A 135 -1.49 23.14 18.12
N SER A 136 -0.50 23.31 17.22
CA SER A 136 -0.69 24.07 15.98
C SER A 136 -1.77 23.47 15.08
N PHE A 137 -1.90 22.14 15.06
CA PHE A 137 -2.97 21.47 14.33
C PHE A 137 -4.36 21.72 14.94
N ASN A 138 -4.51 21.67 16.26
CA ASN A 138 -5.79 21.99 16.91
C ASN A 138 -6.21 23.44 16.63
N ARG A 139 -5.26 24.38 16.70
CA ARG A 139 -5.51 25.79 16.33
C ARG A 139 -5.86 25.96 14.85
N PHE A 140 -5.27 25.15 13.96
CA PHE A 140 -5.64 25.13 12.56
C PHE A 140 -7.11 24.73 12.37
N LEU A 141 -7.58 23.69 13.06
CA LEU A 141 -8.98 23.25 13.00
C LEU A 141 -9.90 24.36 13.51
N GLU A 142 -9.66 24.87 14.73
CA GLU A 142 -10.46 25.95 15.32
C GLU A 142 -10.59 27.17 14.39
N LYS A 143 -9.50 27.54 13.70
CA LYS A 143 -9.46 28.71 12.83
C LYS A 143 -10.08 28.48 11.44
N HIS A 144 -9.95 27.29 10.87
CA HIS A 144 -10.23 27.06 9.46
C HIS A 144 -11.42 26.15 9.15
N THR A 145 -11.89 25.36 10.10
CA THR A 145 -13.09 24.51 9.91
C THR A 145 -14.32 25.08 10.61
N GLN A 146 -14.14 26.04 11.53
CA GLN A 146 -15.22 26.72 12.25
C GLN A 146 -16.25 25.77 12.88
N GLY A 147 -15.82 24.55 13.25
CA GLY A 147 -16.71 23.54 13.85
C GLY A 147 -17.43 22.62 12.86
N ASP A 148 -17.10 22.63 11.56
CA ASP A 148 -17.56 21.62 10.62
C ASP A 148 -16.96 20.25 10.97
N GLU A 149 -17.74 19.41 11.66
CA GLU A 149 -17.34 18.09 12.14
C GLU A 149 -16.94 17.13 11.01
N GLU A 150 -17.57 17.26 9.84
CA GLU A 150 -17.29 16.39 8.71
C GLU A 150 -15.94 16.75 8.08
N LEU A 151 -15.69 18.03 7.84
CA LEU A 151 -14.42 18.56 7.35
C LEU A 151 -13.30 18.29 8.35
N ASP A 152 -13.54 18.48 9.64
CA ASP A 152 -12.64 18.13 10.74
C ASP A 152 -12.20 16.66 10.67
N GLY A 153 -13.17 15.75 10.55
CA GLY A 153 -12.91 14.32 10.47
C GLY A 153 -12.05 13.95 9.26
N ARG A 154 -12.28 14.61 8.12
CA ARG A 154 -11.50 14.41 6.90
C ARG A 154 -10.08 14.97 7.04
N ILE A 155 -9.92 16.17 7.60
CA ILE A 155 -8.62 16.82 7.82
C ILE A 155 -7.78 16.07 8.86
N LYS A 156 -8.36 15.61 9.98
CA LYS A 156 -7.70 14.78 11.00
C LYS A 156 -7.08 13.50 10.42
N LYS A 157 -7.82 12.81 9.53
CA LYS A 157 -7.31 11.62 8.82
C LYS A 157 -6.10 11.95 7.92
N SER A 158 -6.15 13.11 7.26
CA SER A 158 -5.08 13.60 6.38
C SER A 158 -3.85 14.02 7.18
N TYR A 159 -4.03 14.71 8.30
CA TYR A 159 -2.98 15.08 9.26
C TYR A 159 -2.24 13.86 9.79
N LYS A 160 -2.95 12.86 10.32
CA LYS A 160 -2.34 11.62 10.84
C LYS A 160 -1.45 10.93 9.80
N THR A 161 -1.90 10.91 8.55
CA THR A 161 -1.12 10.35 7.43
C THR A 161 0.14 11.16 7.13
N LYS A 162 0.07 12.50 7.20
CA LYS A 162 1.20 13.41 6.96
C LYS A 162 2.18 13.43 8.13
N TYR A 163 1.70 13.46 9.36
CA TYR A 163 2.52 13.41 10.58
C TYR A 163 3.30 12.11 10.67
N ASN A 164 2.68 10.97 10.36
CA ASN A 164 3.39 9.69 10.31
C ASN A 164 4.53 9.71 9.28
N LYS A 165 4.35 10.38 8.13
CA LYS A 165 5.42 10.56 7.12
C LYS A 165 6.56 11.46 7.63
N ILE A 166 6.23 12.56 8.31
CA ILE A 166 7.22 13.48 8.90
C ILE A 166 8.05 12.75 9.98
N LYS A 167 7.42 11.96 10.85
CA LYS A 167 8.09 11.19 11.90
C LYS A 167 8.99 10.08 11.34
N THR A 168 8.60 9.44 10.23
CA THR A 168 9.45 8.45 9.55
C THR A 168 10.64 9.09 8.84
N GLN A 169 10.51 10.32 8.32
CA GLN A 169 11.63 11.05 7.70
C GLN A 169 12.66 11.49 8.74
N GLN A 170 12.22 11.99 9.90
CA GLN A 170 13.11 12.36 11.01
C GLN A 170 13.90 11.18 11.59
N LYS A 171 13.31 9.98 11.66
CA LYS A 171 14.04 8.76 12.08
C LYS A 171 15.14 8.33 11.11
N ASN A 172 14.95 8.58 9.82
CA ASN A 172 15.93 8.22 8.80
C ASN A 172 17.06 9.26 8.65
N SER A 173 16.89 10.47 9.19
CA SER A 173 17.92 11.53 9.21
C SER A 173 18.86 11.48 10.43
N VAL A 174 18.54 10.65 11.44
CA VAL A 174 19.36 10.48 12.66
C VAL A 174 20.29 9.25 12.57
N ILE A 175 20.29 8.57 11.42
CA ILE A 175 21.25 7.50 11.11
C ILE A 175 22.21 8.03 10.04
N ILE A 176 23.12 8.91 10.45
CA ILE A 176 24.42 9.16 9.80
C ILE A 176 25.43 9.31 10.92
#